data_AF-A0A1I2EED8-F1
#
_entry.id   AF-A0A1I2EED8-F1
#
_cell.length_a   1.000
_cell.length_b   1.000
_cell.length_c   1.000
_cell.angle_alpha   90.00
_cell.angle_beta   90.00
_cell.angle_gamma   90.00
#
_symmetry.space_group_name_H-M   'P 1'
#
loop_
_entity.id
_entity.type
_entity.pdbx_description
1 polymer ?
#
loop_
_entity_poly.entity_id
_entity_poly.type
_entity_poly.pdbx_seq_one_letter_code
_entity_poly.pdbx_strand_id
1 'polypeptide(L)'
;MSKILFRLNGVSDEEAHDVRQLLADHEIDFYETSPGNWGVSMPAIWLKDEHQFQKARALLDAYQNERVIRVREEYVRLKQEGKNTTFLGTIKQNPVSFIVHLVLTILVLYLSARLILDLAR
;
A
#
# COMPACT_ATOMS: atom_id res chain seq x y z
N MET A 1 -5.62 -19.52 -22.45
CA MET A 1 -4.25 -19.22 -21.92
C MET A 1 -4.41 -18.79 -20.47
N SER A 2 -3.37 -18.84 -19.65
CA SER A 2 -3.50 -18.35 -18.27
C SER A 2 -3.60 -16.83 -18.21
N LYS A 3 -4.40 -16.31 -17.28
CA LYS A 3 -4.60 -14.87 -17.09
C LYS A 3 -4.35 -14.46 -15.66
N ILE A 4 -3.71 -13.30 -15.47
CA ILE A 4 -3.50 -12.70 -14.16
C ILE A 4 -4.85 -12.26 -13.62
N LEU A 5 -5.27 -12.85 -12.50
CA LEU A 5 -6.48 -12.43 -11.81
C LEU A 5 -6.17 -11.32 -10.81
N PHE A 6 -5.13 -11.52 -10.00
CA PHE A 6 -4.81 -10.69 -8.85
C PHE A 6 -3.30 -10.60 -8.62
N ARG A 7 -2.78 -9.40 -8.38
CA ARG A 7 -1.35 -9.16 -8.10
C ARG A 7 -1.15 -9.13 -6.59
N LEU A 8 -0.13 -9.83 -6.10
CA LEU A 8 0.18 -9.96 -4.68
C LEU A 8 1.20 -8.92 -4.18
N ASN A 9 1.60 -7.98 -5.03
CA ASN A 9 2.52 -6.91 -4.65
C ASN A 9 1.86 -5.94 -3.66
N GLY A 10 2.41 -5.89 -2.44
CA GLY A 10 1.90 -5.03 -1.37
C GLY A 10 0.58 -5.51 -0.75
N VAL A 11 0.19 -6.75 -1.05
CA VAL A 11 -0.97 -7.42 -0.47
C VAL A 11 -0.59 -8.08 0.84
N SER A 12 -1.42 -7.92 1.88
CA SER A 12 -1.23 -8.61 3.16
C SER A 12 -1.44 -10.13 3.02
N ASP A 13 -0.77 -10.93 3.84
CA ASP A 13 -0.93 -12.39 3.82
C ASP A 13 -2.39 -12.83 4.05
N GLU A 14 -3.12 -12.10 4.89
CA GLU A 14 -4.55 -12.30 5.15
C GLU A 14 -5.40 -12.08 3.88
N GLU A 15 -5.20 -10.96 3.17
CA GLU A 15 -5.90 -10.71 1.91
C GLU A 15 -5.55 -11.75 0.84
N ALA A 16 -4.27 -12.13 0.75
CA ALA A 16 -3.86 -13.18 -0.16
C ALA A 16 -4.55 -14.50 0.18
N HIS A 17 -4.71 -14.81 1.48
CA HIS A 17 -5.43 -15.99 1.94
C HIS A 17 -6.93 -15.93 1.60
N ASP A 18 -7.58 -14.79 1.85
CA ASP A 18 -8.99 -14.57 1.51
C ASP A 18 -9.25 -14.79 0.01
N VAL A 19 -8.38 -14.27 -0.85
CA VAL A 19 -8.53 -14.45 -2.30
C VAL A 19 -8.32 -15.92 -2.70
N ARG A 20 -7.39 -16.65 -2.06
CA ARG A 20 -7.21 -18.09 -2.30
C ARG A 20 -8.46 -18.87 -1.86
N GLN A 21 -9.03 -18.54 -0.70
CA GLN A 21 -10.23 -19.18 -0.19
C GLN A 21 -11.43 -18.89 -1.10
N LEU A 22 -11.61 -17.64 -1.52
CA LEU A 22 -12.66 -17.24 -2.46
C LEU A 22 -12.61 -18.06 -3.76
N LEU A 23 -11.41 -18.31 -4.29
CA LEU A 23 -11.26 -19.13 -5.49
C LEU A 23 -11.52 -20.61 -5.23
N ALA A 24 -11.07 -21.13 -4.09
CA ALA A 24 -11.30 -22.52 -3.68
C ALA A 24 -12.80 -22.81 -3.46
N ASP A 25 -13.51 -21.91 -2.76
CA ASP A 25 -14.94 -22.03 -2.44
C ASP A 25 -15.83 -22.04 -3.71
N HIS A 26 -15.34 -21.46 -4.80
CA HIS A 26 -16.03 -21.41 -6.09
C HIS A 26 -15.51 -22.42 -7.12
N GLU A 27 -14.66 -23.36 -6.69
CA GLU A 27 -14.03 -24.43 -7.48
C GLU A 27 -13.24 -23.89 -8.69
N ILE A 28 -12.57 -22.76 -8.50
CA ILE A 28 -11.83 -22.07 -9.56
C ILE A 28 -10.36 -22.49 -9.51
N ASP A 29 -9.88 -23.06 -10.62
CA ASP A 29 -8.50 -23.52 -10.78
C ASP A 29 -7.51 -22.35 -10.92
N PHE A 30 -6.61 -22.21 -9.95
CA PHE A 30 -5.57 -21.17 -9.96
C PHE A 30 -4.17 -21.72 -9.66
N TYR A 31 -3.16 -20.90 -9.96
CA TYR A 31 -1.78 -21.10 -9.52
C TYR A 31 -1.18 -19.75 -9.13
N GLU A 32 -0.17 -19.79 -8.26
CA GLU A 32 0.46 -18.59 -7.73
C GLU A 32 1.93 -18.50 -8.14
N THR A 33 2.41 -17.29 -8.36
CA THR A 33 3.84 -16.99 -8.47
C THR A 33 4.31 -16.34 -7.18
N SER A 34 5.37 -16.87 -6.57
CA SER A 34 5.93 -16.36 -5.31
C SER A 34 6.84 -15.14 -5.55
N PRO A 35 6.92 -14.19 -4.60
CA PRO A 35 7.96 -13.18 -4.61
C PRO A 35 9.32 -13.86 -4.41
N GLY A 36 10.14 -13.93 -5.46
CA GLY A 36 11.51 -14.41 -5.35
C GLY A 36 12.33 -13.54 -4.38
N ASN A 37 13.43 -14.10 -3.85
CA ASN A 37 14.25 -13.48 -2.79
C ASN A 37 14.76 -12.06 -3.09
N TRP A 38 14.75 -11.63 -4.35
CA TRP A 38 15.27 -10.34 -4.81
C TRP A 38 14.16 -9.31 -5.11
N GLY A 39 12.88 -9.66 -4.93
CA GLY A 39 11.76 -8.74 -5.13
C GLY A 39 11.49 -8.33 -6.60
N VAL A 40 12.16 -8.94 -7.57
CA VAL A 40 12.01 -8.64 -9.02
C VAL A 40 10.92 -9.48 -9.69
N SER A 41 10.48 -10.55 -9.04
CA SER A 41 9.37 -11.40 -9.51
C SER A 41 8.05 -10.64 -9.51
N MET A 42 7.11 -11.09 -10.34
CA MET A 42 5.73 -10.61 -10.37
C MET A 42 4.83 -11.59 -9.60
N PRO A 43 4.73 -11.50 -8.26
CA PRO A 43 3.87 -12.39 -7.52
C PRO A 43 2.41 -12.08 -7.80
N ALA A 44 1.68 -13.10 -8.19
CA ALA A 44 0.30 -12.98 -8.65
C ALA A 44 -0.40 -14.32 -8.59
N ILE A 45 -1.73 -14.25 -8.48
CA ILE A 45 -2.64 -15.37 -8.66
C ILE A 45 -3.10 -15.37 -10.12
N TRP A 46 -2.89 -16.50 -10.77
CA TRP A 46 -3.18 -16.74 -12.17
C TRP A 46 -4.27 -17.80 -12.30
N LEU A 47 -5.20 -17.56 -13.21
CA LEU A 47 -6.22 -18.53 -13.58
C LEU A 47 -5.71 -19.43 -14.68
N LYS A 48 -5.95 -20.74 -14.54
CA LYS A 48 -5.62 -21.71 -15.59
C LYS A 48 -6.61 -21.62 -16.75
N ASP A 49 -7.89 -21.45 -16.42
CA ASP A 49 -8.99 -21.39 -17.38
C ASP A 49 -9.45 -19.94 -17.61
N GLU A 50 -9.43 -19.54 -18.88
CA GLU A 50 -9.84 -18.21 -19.32
C GLU A 50 -11.36 -18.05 -19.32
N HIS A 51 -12.13 -19.14 -19.47
CA HIS A 51 -13.59 -19.09 -19.40
C HIS A 51 -14.08 -18.72 -18.00
N GLN A 52 -13.31 -19.08 -16.98
CA GLN A 52 -13.60 -18.76 -15.58
C GLN A 52 -13.13 -17.36 -15.18
N PHE A 53 -12.36 -16.67 -16.03
CA PHE A 53 -11.82 -15.35 -15.73
C PHE A 53 -12.88 -14.32 -15.40
N GLN A 54 -13.97 -14.27 -16.18
CA GLN A 54 -15.04 -13.31 -15.96
C GLN A 54 -15.75 -13.55 -14.62
N LYS A 55 -16.02 -14.83 -14.29
CA LYS A 55 -16.61 -15.23 -13.01
C LYS A 55 -15.68 -14.87 -11.83
N ALA A 56 -14.42 -15.27 -11.91
CA ALA A 56 -13.42 -15.00 -10.88
C ALA A 56 -13.20 -13.50 -10.64
N ARG A 57 -13.18 -12.71 -11.72
CA ARG A 57 -13.07 -11.25 -11.66
C ARG A 57 -14.29 -10.64 -10.96
N ALA A 58 -15.50 -11.05 -11.34
CA ALA A 58 -16.72 -10.56 -10.70
C ALA A 58 -16.76 -10.87 -9.19
N LEU A 59 -16.32 -12.07 -8.79
CA LEU A 59 -16.23 -12.47 -7.38
C LEU A 59 -15.20 -11.62 -6.62
N LEU A 60 -14.01 -11.43 -7.20
CA LEU A 60 -12.97 -10.60 -6.60
C LEU A 60 -13.42 -9.14 -6.45
N ASP A 61 -14.08 -8.59 -7.47
CA ASP A 61 -14.57 -7.21 -7.45
C ASP A 61 -15.67 -7.03 -6.39
N ALA A 62 -16.54 -8.03 -6.20
CA ALA A 62 -17.53 -8.04 -5.12
C ALA A 62 -16.84 -8.05 -3.72
N TYR A 63 -15.87 -8.94 -3.52
CA TYR A 63 -15.08 -9.01 -2.29
C TYR A 63 -14.36 -7.68 -1.98
N GLN A 64 -13.73 -7.06 -2.99
CA GLN A 64 -13.03 -5.78 -2.82
C GLN A 64 -14.01 -4.66 -2.45
N ASN A 65 -15.19 -4.62 -3.06
CA ASN A 65 -16.22 -3.64 -2.71
C ASN A 65 -16.70 -3.80 -1.26
N GLU A 66 -16.94 -5.02 -0.81
CA GLU A 66 -17.29 -5.28 0.60
C GLU A 66 -16.19 -4.82 1.56
N ARG A 67 -14.92 -5.06 1.23
CA ARG A 67 -13.78 -4.59 2.05
C ARG A 67 -13.72 -3.08 2.14
N VAL A 68 -13.89 -2.37 1.03
CA VAL A 68 -13.88 -0.89 1.02
C VAL A 68 -14.99 -0.33 1.91
N ILE A 69 -16.18 -0.95 1.89
CA ILE A 69 -17.30 -0.56 2.76
C ILE A 69 -16.94 -0.77 4.23
N ARG A 70 -16.43 -1.96 4.59
CA ARG A 70 -16.02 -2.26 5.99
C ARG A 70 -14.97 -1.29 6.51
N VAL A 71 -13.91 -1.04 5.74
CA VAL A 71 -12.83 -0.12 6.13
C VAL A 71 -13.35 1.31 6.25
N ARG A 72 -14.26 1.74 5.36
CA ARG A 72 -14.86 3.07 5.44
C ARG A 72 -15.75 3.21 6.68
N GLU A 73 -16.52 2.20 7.03
CA GLU A 73 -17.36 2.22 8.24
C GLU A 73 -16.51 2.26 9.52
N GLU A 74 -15.44 1.48 9.57
CA GLU A 74 -14.50 1.49 10.69
C GLU A 74 -13.78 2.84 10.79
N TYR A 75 -13.35 3.41 9.67
CA TYR A 75 -12.78 4.76 9.63
C TYR A 75 -13.78 5.82 10.09
N VAL A 76 -15.06 5.74 9.70
CA VAL A 76 -16.11 6.67 10.15
C VAL A 76 -16.38 6.52 11.64
N ARG A 77 -16.40 5.29 12.18
CA ARG A 77 -16.51 5.06 13.63
C ARG A 77 -15.33 5.67 14.39
N LEU A 78 -14.10 5.39 13.97
CA LEU A 78 -12.88 5.98 14.56
C LEU A 78 -12.87 7.52 14.44
N LYS A 79 -13.41 8.07 13.35
CA LYS A 79 -13.57 9.50 13.14
C LYS A 79 -14.59 10.11 14.11
N GLN A 80 -15.68 9.40 14.40
CA GLN A 80 -16.73 9.81 15.35
C GLN A 80 -16.25 9.70 16.80
N GLU A 81 -15.37 8.75 17.12
CA GLU A 81 -14.72 8.60 18.44
C GLU A 81 -13.65 9.66 18.75
N GLY A 82 -13.49 10.68 17.89
CA GLY A 82 -12.70 11.87 18.23
C GLY A 82 -11.18 11.71 18.15
N LYS A 83 -10.66 10.63 17.56
CA LYS A 83 -9.22 10.43 17.33
C LYS A 83 -8.70 11.06 16.03
N ASN A 84 -9.32 12.13 15.55
CA ASN A 84 -8.74 12.96 14.48
C ASN A 84 -7.73 13.96 15.02
N THR A 85 -6.70 13.51 15.73
CA THR A 85 -5.45 14.28 15.85
C THR A 85 -4.63 14.09 14.57
N THR A 86 -5.24 14.31 13.40
CA THR A 86 -4.75 13.72 12.16
C THR A 86 -3.49 14.41 11.63
N PHE A 87 -3.25 15.71 11.86
CA PHE A 87 -1.96 16.33 11.47
C PHE A 87 -1.62 17.58 12.31
N LEU A 88 -2.61 18.35 12.76
CA LEU A 88 -2.39 19.52 13.63
C LEU A 88 -1.98 19.16 15.07
N GLY A 89 -2.27 17.93 15.52
CA GLY A 89 -1.87 17.45 16.85
C GLY A 89 -0.36 17.20 16.95
N THR A 90 0.24 16.60 15.92
CA THR A 90 1.67 16.25 15.88
C THR A 90 2.57 17.48 15.80
N ILE A 91 2.13 18.54 15.08
CA ILE A 91 2.85 19.83 15.02
C ILE A 91 2.95 20.45 16.43
N LYS A 92 1.92 20.28 17.27
CA LYS A 92 1.89 20.80 18.63
C LYS A 92 2.63 19.91 19.64
N GLN A 93 2.80 18.61 19.34
CA GLN A 93 3.43 17.64 20.25
C GLN A 93 4.96 17.58 20.15
N ASN A 94 5.57 17.90 18.99
CA ASN A 94 7.04 17.89 18.85
C ASN A 94 7.60 19.07 18.01
N PRO A 95 7.38 20.34 18.39
CA PRO A 95 7.88 21.50 17.67
C PRO A 95 9.42 21.54 17.56
N VAL A 96 10.13 20.92 18.53
CA VAL A 96 11.60 20.88 18.57
C VAL A 96 12.18 20.09 17.39
N SER A 97 11.61 18.93 17.04
CA SER A 97 12.14 18.12 15.93
C SER A 97 12.02 18.87 14.61
N PHE A 98 10.91 19.56 14.37
CA PHE A 98 10.72 20.36 13.16
C PHE A 98 11.73 21.51 13.06
N ILE A 99 11.99 22.22 14.16
CA ILE A 99 12.99 23.31 14.21
C ILE A 99 14.40 22.78 13.95
N VAL A 100 14.78 21.63 14.54
CA VAL A 100 16.10 21.02 14.33
C VAL A 100 16.33 20.67 12.85
N HIS A 101 15.34 20.06 12.20
CA HIS A 101 15.44 19.74 10.77
C HIS A 101 15.52 21.01 9.92
N LEU A 102 14.71 22.04 10.21
CA LEU A 102 14.76 23.32 9.51
C LEU A 102 16.15 23.99 9.62
N VAL A 103 16.70 24.03 10.83
CA VAL A 103 18.03 24.60 11.08
C VAL A 103 19.11 23.79 10.36
N LEU A 104 19.05 22.47 10.38
CA LEU A 104 20.01 21.60 9.69
C LEU A 104 19.96 21.82 8.17
N THR A 105 18.76 21.90 7.58
CA THR A 105 18.60 22.18 6.15
C THR A 105 19.17 23.56 5.79
N ILE A 106 18.86 24.60 6.58
CA ILE A 106 19.41 25.95 6.36
C ILE A 106 20.93 25.96 6.51
N LEU A 107 21.48 25.25 7.49
CA LEU A 107 22.93 25.15 7.72
C LEU A 107 23.63 24.51 6.51
N VAL A 108 23.09 23.40 6.00
CA VAL A 108 23.65 22.72 4.82
C VAL A 108 23.58 23.62 3.59
N LEU A 109 22.44 24.29 3.37
CA LEU A 109 22.29 25.24 2.26
C LEU A 109 23.25 26.43 2.39
N TYR A 110 23.43 26.96 3.59
CA TYR A 110 24.34 28.06 3.86
C TYR A 110 25.79 27.65 3.62
N LEU A 111 26.23 26.51 4.16
CA LEU A 111 27.58 25.99 3.95
C LEU A 111 27.84 25.69 2.47
N SER A 112 26.85 25.11 1.78
CA SER A 112 26.93 24.84 0.34
C SER A 112 27.08 26.13 -0.47
N ALA A 113 26.24 27.13 -0.22
CA ALA A 113 26.31 28.42 -0.90
C ALA A 113 27.62 29.16 -0.60
N ARG A 114 28.07 29.14 0.66
CA ARG A 114 29.31 29.79 1.10
C ARG A 114 30.54 29.11 0.51
N LEU A 115 30.55 27.78 0.41
CA LEU A 115 31.61 27.01 -0.25
C LEU A 115 31.68 27.33 -1.75
N ILE A 116 30.53 27.39 -2.43
CA ILE A 116 30.47 27.73 -3.86
C ILE A 116 30.97 29.16 -4.10
N LEU A 117 30.57 30.12 -3.24
CA LEU A 117 31.02 31.51 -3.35
C LEU A 117 32.51 31.68 -3.04
N ASP A 118 33.08 30.91 -2.09
CA ASP A 118 34.53 30.89 -1.83
C ASP A 118 35.31 30.26 -3.01
N LEU A 119 34.77 29.22 -3.66
CA LEU A 119 35.39 28.59 -4.84
C LEU A 119 35.31 29.47 -6.10
N ALA A 120 34.33 30.38 -6.16
CA ALA A 120 34.09 31.25 -7.30
C ALA A 120 34.88 32.58 -7.24
N ARG A 121 35.67 32.81 -6.19
CA ARG A 121 36.58 33.96 -6.03
C ARG A 121 38.02 33.55 -6.32
#